data_AF-A0A0C1QVV1-F1
#
_entry.id   AF-A0A0C1QVV1-F1
#
_cell.length_a   1.000
_cell.length_b   1.000
_cell.length_c   1.000
_cell.angle_alpha   90.00
_cell.angle_beta   90.00
_cell.angle_gamma   90.00
#
_symmetry.space_group_name_H-M   'P 1'
#
loop_
_entity.id
_entity.type
_entity.pdbx_description
1 polymer ?
#
loop_
_entity_poly.entity_id
_entity_poly.type
_entity_poly.pdbx_seq_one_letter_code
_entity_poly.pdbx_strand_id
1 'polypeptide(L)'
;MIEIRNLQFQPLTFNLSGQGTLHLGPRERKSIARKDLSAEIKTAGKRGLVRITDLTGGAEPEPEKPTATDDAAADEAKTTSKRRK
;
A
#
# COMPACT_ATOMS: atom_id res chain seq x y z
N MET A 1 -8.06 -0.15 -14.69
CA MET A 1 -8.18 0.25 -13.27
C MET A 1 -6.77 0.35 -12.70
N ILE A 2 -6.55 1.07 -11.60
CA ILE A 2 -5.22 1.17 -10.96
C ILE A 2 -5.34 0.86 -9.47
N GLU A 3 -4.27 0.33 -8.88
CA GLU A 3 -4.12 0.12 -7.44
C GLU A 3 -3.20 1.19 -6.85
N ILE A 4 -3.57 1.72 -5.69
CA ILE A 4 -2.74 2.60 -4.87
C ILE A 4 -2.54 1.94 -3.52
N ARG A 5 -1.29 1.74 -3.13
CA ARG A 5 -0.90 1.21 -1.82
C ARG A 5 -0.24 2.29 -0.98
N ASN A 6 -0.72 2.49 0.24
CA ASN A 6 -0.02 3.29 1.23
C ASN A 6 1.28 2.59 1.65
N LEU A 7 2.40 3.29 1.60
CA LEU A 7 3.69 2.79 2.08
C LEU A 7 4.02 3.26 3.50
N GLN A 8 3.29 4.27 3.98
CA GLN A 8 3.42 4.80 5.32
C GLN A 8 2.61 3.96 6.33
N PHE A 9 3.09 3.97 7.57
CA PHE A 9 2.34 3.47 8.73
C PHE A 9 1.36 4.51 9.28
N GLN A 10 1.28 5.68 8.65
CA GLN A 10 0.31 6.73 8.95
C GLN A 10 -0.81 6.72 7.89
N PRO A 11 -2.05 7.08 8.27
CA PRO A 11 -3.13 7.22 7.30
C PRO A 11 -2.83 8.39 6.35
N LEU A 12 -3.18 8.21 5.08
CA LEU A 12 -3.05 9.22 4.04
C LEU A 12 -4.43 9.51 3.45
N THR A 13 -4.68 10.76 3.10
CA THR A 13 -5.89 11.17 2.40
C THR A 13 -5.49 11.98 1.19
N PHE A 14 -6.06 11.64 0.03
CA PHE A 14 -5.78 12.30 -1.23
C PHE A 14 -7.08 12.81 -1.86
N ASN A 15 -6.99 13.88 -2.64
CA ASN A 15 -8.10 14.29 -3.48
C ASN A 15 -8.08 13.51 -4.80
N LEU A 16 -9.24 13.08 -5.28
CA LEU A 16 -9.39 12.44 -6.59
C LEU A 16 -9.60 13.50 -7.68
N SER A 17 -9.23 13.21 -8.93
CA SER A 17 -9.40 14.17 -10.05
C SER A 17 -10.83 14.32 -10.54
N GLY A 18 -11.72 13.38 -10.20
CA GLY A 18 -13.15 13.50 -10.43
C GLY A 18 -13.78 14.39 -9.35
N GLN A 19 -14.47 13.75 -8.39
CA GLN A 19 -14.92 14.38 -7.15
C GLN A 19 -14.79 13.38 -6.02
N GLY A 20 -14.35 13.86 -4.86
CA GLY A 20 -14.22 13.06 -3.64
C GLY A 20 -12.79 12.87 -3.17
N THR A 21 -12.67 12.19 -2.04
CA THR A 21 -11.40 11.93 -1.36
C THR A 21 -11.14 10.43 -1.28
N LEU A 22 -9.87 10.06 -1.44
CA LEU A 22 -9.39 8.72 -1.22
C LEU A 22 -8.68 8.68 0.13
N HIS A 23 -9.33 8.07 1.10
CA HIS A 23 -8.69 7.74 2.37
C HIS A 23 -8.00 6.38 2.28
N LEU A 24 -6.73 6.32 2.69
CA LEU A 24 -5.91 5.13 2.79
C LEU A 24 -5.40 5.00 4.23
N GLY A 25 -5.81 3.95 4.93
CA GLY A 25 -5.26 3.56 6.21
C GLY A 25 -3.80 3.12 6.12
N PRO A 26 -3.15 2.83 7.27
CA PRO A 26 -1.77 2.35 7.33
C PRO A 26 -1.59 1.11 6.47
N ARG A 27 -0.66 1.18 5.51
CA ARG A 27 -0.36 0.09 4.55
C ARG A 27 -1.56 -0.43 3.74
N GLU A 28 -2.69 0.30 3.71
CA GLU A 28 -3.90 -0.09 2.99
C GLU A 28 -3.68 -0.01 1.47
N ARG A 29 -4.40 -0.85 0.71
CA ARG A 29 -4.44 -0.82 -0.75
C ARG A 29 -5.85 -0.53 -1.22
N LYS A 30 -6.02 0.37 -2.18
CA LYS A 30 -7.31 0.64 -2.83
C LYS A 30 -7.17 0.71 -4.34
N SER A 31 -8.18 0.20 -5.01
CA SER A 31 -8.29 0.25 -6.47
C SER A 31 -9.19 1.42 -6.87
N ILE A 32 -8.70 2.27 -7.78
CA ILE A 32 -9.47 3.40 -8.34
C ILE A 32 -9.42 3.38 -9.87
N ALA A 33 -10.28 4.17 -10.52
CA ALA A 33 -10.21 4.31 -11.96
C ALA A 33 -8.99 5.16 -12.36
N ARG A 34 -8.40 4.87 -13.53
CA ARG A 34 -7.24 5.59 -14.07
C ARG A 34 -7.54 7.09 -14.28
N LYS A 35 -8.81 7.41 -14.54
CA LYS A 35 -9.35 8.76 -14.70
C LYS A 35 -9.46 9.55 -13.38
N ASP A 36 -9.48 8.87 -12.23
CA ASP A 36 -9.61 9.48 -10.90
C ASP A 36 -8.24 9.77 -10.25
N LEU A 37 -7.16 9.42 -10.95
CA LEU A 37 -5.77 9.66 -10.52
C LEU A 37 -5.43 11.15 -10.58
N SER A 38 -5.37 11.80 -9.42
CA SER A 38 -4.98 13.20 -9.28
C SER A 38 -3.46 13.43 -9.35
N ALA A 39 -3.07 14.69 -9.55
CA ALA A 39 -1.67 15.11 -9.52
C ALA A 39 -1.03 14.93 -8.12
N GLU A 40 -1.84 15.01 -7.06
CA GLU A 40 -1.41 14.81 -5.68
C GLU A 40 -0.92 13.37 -5.47
N ILE A 41 -1.71 12.38 -5.91
CA ILE A 41 -1.37 10.96 -5.82
C ILE A 41 -0.11 10.65 -6.65
N LYS A 42 0.02 11.22 -7.85
CA LYS A 42 1.24 11.08 -8.67
C LYS A 42 2.47 11.62 -7.95
N THR A 43 2.33 12.77 -7.29
CA THR A 43 3.42 13.39 -6.53
C THR A 43 3.77 12.55 -5.31
N ALA A 44 2.77 12.01 -4.61
CA ALA A 44 2.96 11.09 -3.49
C ALA A 44 3.68 9.79 -3.93
N GLY A 45 3.37 9.29 -5.13
CA GLY A 45 4.09 8.17 -5.75
C GLY A 45 5.57 8.45 -5.96
N LYS A 46 5.89 9.62 -6.53
CA LYS A 46 7.28 10.07 -6.70
C LYS A 46 8.02 10.27 -5.39
N ARG A 47 7.31 10.65 -4.32
CA ARG A 47 7.85 10.83 -2.97
C ARG A 47 7.97 9.53 -2.18
N GLY A 48 7.55 8.38 -2.73
CA GLY A 48 7.56 7.11 -2.02
C GLY A 48 6.55 7.00 -0.88
N LEU A 49 5.51 7.83 -0.86
CA LEU A 49 4.43 7.74 0.13
C LEU A 49 3.41 6.66 -0.27
N VAL A 50 3.22 6.47 -1.57
CA VAL A 50 2.32 5.46 -2.13
C VAL A 50 2.98 4.72 -3.28
N ARG A 51 2.56 3.47 -3.52
CA ARG A 51 2.90 2.71 -4.74
C ARG A 51 1.67 2.65 -5.65
N ILE A 52 1.85 3.02 -6.92
CA ILE A 52 0.78 3.04 -7.92
C ILE A 52 1.05 1.92 -8.93
N THR A 53 0.08 1.03 -9.15
CA THR A 53 0.18 -0.12 -10.05
C THR A 53 -0.98 -0.12 -11.03
N ASP A 54 -0.71 -0.30 -12.32
CA ASP A 54 -1.77 -0.38 -13.34
C ASP A 54 -2.35 -1.80 -13.42
N LEU A 55 -3.66 -1.96 -13.19
CA LEU A 55 -4.34 -3.27 -13.21
C LEU A 55 -4.88 -3.67 -14.60
N THR A 56 -4.78 -2.79 -15.61
CA THR A 56 -5.36 -2.99 -16.96
C THR A 56 -4.38 -3.48 -18.03
N GLY A 57 -3.12 -3.72 -17.68
CA GLY A 57 -2.14 -4.30 -18.60
C GLY A 57 -1.54 -5.55 -17.96
N GLY A 58 -1.81 -6.71 -18.54
CA GLY A 58 -1.06 -7.93 -18.24
C GLY A 58 0.37 -7.80 -18.74
N ALA A 59 1.20 -7.08 -17.99
CA ALA A 59 2.64 -6.97 -18.19
C ALA A 59 3.30 -6.81 -16.81
N GLU A 60 3.58 -7.94 -16.16
CA GLU A 60 4.84 -8.10 -15.42
C GLU A 60 6.01 -8.12 -16.44
N PRO A 61 7.28 -7.84 -16.07
CA PRO A 61 7.89 -7.71 -14.73
C PRO A 61 8.72 -6.40 -14.58
N GLU A 62 9.15 -5.92 -13.41
CA GLU A 62 10.23 -6.48 -12.59
C GLU A 62 9.90 -6.50 -11.09
N PRO A 63 10.19 -7.61 -10.40
CA PRO A 63 10.45 -7.57 -8.97
C PRO A 63 11.79 -6.85 -8.76
N GLU A 64 11.75 -5.62 -8.25
CA GLU A 64 12.93 -5.08 -7.58
C GLU A 64 13.28 -6.03 -6.44
N LYS A 65 14.38 -6.74 -6.68
CA LYS A 65 15.05 -7.74 -5.87
C LYS A 65 14.82 -7.49 -4.36
N PRO A 66 14.28 -8.46 -3.61
CA PRO A 66 14.49 -8.44 -2.17
C PRO A 66 15.98 -8.67 -1.96
N THR A 67 16.71 -7.62 -1.55
CA THR A 67 17.99 -7.82 -0.90
C THR A 67 17.68 -8.51 0.43
N ALA A 68 17.63 -9.84 0.37
CA ALA A 68 17.79 -10.70 1.53
C ALA A 68 19.15 -10.37 2.13
N THR A 69 19.14 -9.56 3.19
CA THR A 69 20.11 -9.77 4.26
C THR A 69 19.37 -10.62 5.28
N ASP A 70 19.73 -11.88 5.25
CA ASP A 70 19.61 -12.85 6.33
C ASP A 70 19.82 -12.15 7.68
N ASP A 71 18.83 -12.22 8.57
CA ASP A 71 19.14 -12.61 9.94
C ASP A 71 17.95 -13.39 10.51
N ALA A 72 18.32 -14.48 11.13
CA ALA A 72 17.51 -15.63 11.48
C ALA A 72 16.71 -15.41 12.78
N ALA A 73 16.06 -16.51 13.20
CA ALA A 73 15.29 -16.72 14.43
C ALA A 73 13.88 -16.10 14.40
N ALA A 74 12.83 -16.85 14.04
CA ALA A 74 12.28 -17.96 14.84
C ALA A 74 12.22 -17.62 16.34
N ASP A 75 11.06 -17.15 16.80
CA ASP A 75 10.52 -17.69 18.05
C ASP A 75 8.99 -17.65 18.02
N GLU A 76 8.41 -18.85 17.90
CA GLU A 76 7.03 -19.11 18.25
C GLU A 76 6.88 -18.97 19.77
N ALA A 77 6.15 -17.98 20.24
CA ALA A 77 5.63 -17.97 21.60
C ALA A 77 4.11 -17.84 21.59
N LYS A 78 3.45 -19.00 21.49
CA LYS A 78 2.09 -19.21 21.99
C LYS A 78 2.01 -18.71 23.44
N THR A 79 1.13 -17.77 23.74
CA THR A 79 0.52 -17.71 25.07
C THR A 79 -0.99 -17.60 24.94
N THR A 80 -1.65 -18.74 25.04
CA THR A 80 -3.05 -18.80 25.44
C THR A 80 -3.13 -18.27 26.88
N SER A 81 -4.04 -17.35 27.16
CA SER A 81 -4.43 -17.08 28.55
C SER A 81 -5.89 -16.63 28.60
N LYS A 82 -6.77 -17.64 28.56
CA LYS A 82 -8.07 -17.57 29.25
C LYS A 82 -7.77 -17.47 30.74
N ARG A 83 -8.18 -16.37 31.38
CA ARG A 83 -8.36 -16.36 32.84
C ARG A 83 -9.64 -15.62 33.18
N ARG A 84 -10.70 -16.40 33.36
CA ARG A 84 -11.88 -16.03 34.14
C ARG A 84 -11.46 -15.91 35.60
N LYS A 85 -11.92 -14.87 36.29
CA LYS A 85 -12.34 -14.95 37.69
C LYS A 85 -13.52 -14.01 37.88
#